data_AF-A0A8B3FLW5-F1
#
_entry.id   AF-A0A8B3FLW5-F1
#
_cell.length_a   1.000
_cell.length_b   1.000
_cell.length_c   1.000
_cell.angle_alpha   90.00
_cell.angle_beta   90.00
_cell.angle_gamma   90.00
#
_symmetry.space_group_name_H-M   'P 1'
#
loop_
_entity.id
_entity.type
_entity.pdbx_description
1 polymer ?
#
loop_
_entity_poly.entity_id
_entity_poly.type
_entity_poly.pdbx_seq_one_letter_code
_entity_poly.pdbx_strand_id
1 'polypeptide(L)' 'MRTMVRLGPEVAAATARLRRERHISLGEAVNEFARAGMARGARATKRFQQRTVRVGLKLDATNVADALELLDTDQA' A
#
# COMPACT_ATOMS: atom_id res chain seq x y z
N MET A 1 -12.64 3.66 16.19
CA MET A 1 -13.60 2.57 15.88
C MET A 1 -13.57 1.54 16.99
N ARG A 2 -14.71 0.95 17.36
CA ARG A 2 -14.78 -0.13 18.35
C ARG A 2 -15.01 -1.45 17.63
N THR A 3 -14.11 -2.40 17.83
CA THR A 3 -14.14 -3.73 17.19
C THR A 3 -13.89 -4.78 18.25
N MET A 4 -14.65 -5.88 18.19
CA MET A 4 -14.40 -7.05 19.03
C MET A 4 -13.45 -7.99 18.29
N VAL A 5 -12.35 -8.35 18.93
CA VAL A 5 -11.34 -9.29 18.39
C VAL A 5 -11.01 -10.33 19.45
N ARG A 6 -10.77 -11.57 19.03
CA ARG A 6 -10.31 -12.64 19.92
C ARG A 6 -8.79 -12.67 19.90
N LEU A 7 -8.17 -12.63 21.07
CA LEU A 7 -6.71 -12.71 21.22
C LEU A 7 -6.29 -14.15 21.53
N GLY A 8 -5.22 -14.60 20.87
CA GLY A 8 -4.50 -15.81 21.28
C GLY A 8 -3.86 -15.62 22.67
N PRO A 9 -3.63 -16.71 23.42
CA PRO A 9 -3.07 -16.64 24.77
C PRO A 9 -1.72 -15.90 24.82
N GLU A 10 -0.87 -16.09 23.81
CA GLU A 10 0.41 -15.41 23.65
C GLU A 10 0.26 -13.90 23.46
N VAL A 11 -0.72 -13.46 22.65
CA VAL A 11 -1.00 -12.04 22.41
C VAL A 11 -1.60 -11.40 23.66
N ALA A 12 -2.47 -12.11 24.37
CA ALA A 12 -3.06 -11.64 25.62
C ALA A 12 -1.99 -11.40 26.70
N ALA A 13 -1.04 -12.33 26.86
CA ALA A 13 0.08 -12.19 27.80
C ALA A 13 1.00 -11.02 27.44
N ALA A 14 1.36 -10.88 26.15
CA ALA A 14 2.19 -9.77 25.67
C ALA A 14 1.50 -8.41 25.88
N THR A 15 0.19 -8.35 25.63
CA THR A 15 -0.62 -7.14 25.82
C THR A 15 -0.75 -6.78 27.29
N ALA A 16 -0.98 -7.75 28.18
CA ALA A 16 -1.00 -7.52 29.63
C ALA A 16 0.34 -6.99 30.14
N ARG A 17 1.45 -7.51 29.64
CA ARG A 17 2.80 -7.01 29.96
C ARG A 17 2.98 -5.56 29.50
N LEU A 18 2.68 -5.25 28.25
CA LEU A 18 2.85 -3.90 27.69
C LEU A 18 1.99 -2.86 28.43
N ARG A 19 0.77 -3.23 28.82
CA ARG A 19 -0.11 -2.37 29.63
C ARG A 19 0.48 -2.05 31.00
N ARG A 20 1.14 -3.00 31.65
CA ARG A 20 1.82 -2.77 32.94
C ARG A 20 3.04 -1.88 32.80
N GLU A 21 3.83 -2.09 31.74
CA GLU A 21 5.06 -1.34 31.50
C GLU A 21 4.81 0.11 31.07
N ARG A 22 3.74 0.35 30.31
CA ARG A 22 3.47 1.67 29.69
C ARG A 22 2.21 2.37 30.19
N HIS A 23 1.47 1.75 31.10
CA HIS A 23 0.23 2.28 31.67
C HIS A 23 -0.82 2.67 30.61
N ILE A 24 -0.92 1.89 29.52
CA ILE A 24 -1.85 2.12 28.41
C ILE A 24 -3.07 1.18 28.46
N SER A 25 -4.12 1.53 27.72
CA SER A 25 -5.32 0.71 27.57
C SER A 25 -5.08 -0.55 26.72
N LEU A 26 -6.03 -1.50 26.77
CA LEU A 26 -5.98 -2.72 25.94
C LEU A 26 -5.98 -2.38 24.44
N GLY A 27 -6.84 -1.44 24.02
CA GLY A 27 -6.94 -1.05 22.62
C GLY A 27 -5.66 -0.38 22.11
N GLU A 28 -5.02 0.45 22.94
CA GLU A 28 -3.74 1.08 22.61
C GLU A 28 -2.63 0.04 22.45
N ALA A 29 -2.51 -0.90 23.40
CA ALA A 29 -1.50 -1.95 23.34
C ALA A 29 -1.67 -2.86 22.11
N VAL A 30 -2.92 -3.23 21.76
CA VAL A 30 -3.20 -3.99 20.53
C VAL A 30 -2.83 -3.18 19.28
N ASN A 31 -3.17 -1.90 19.23
CA ASN A 31 -2.84 -1.04 18.11
C ASN A 31 -1.33 -0.80 17.96
N GLU A 32 -0.57 -0.81 19.05
CA GLU A 32 0.88 -0.72 19.01
C GLU A 32 1.49 -1.97 18.36
N PHE A 33 1.06 -3.17 18.78
CA PHE A 33 1.48 -4.42 18.12
C PHE A 33 1.09 -4.47 16.64
N ALA A 34 -0.13 -4.05 16.31
CA ALA A 34 -0.60 -4.00 14.92
C ALA A 34 0.29 -3.07 14.07
N ARG A 35 0.60 -1.87 14.57
CA ARG A 35 1.49 -0.92 13.88
C ARG A 35 2.91 -1.46 13.73
N ALA A 36 3.48 -2.06 14.77
CA ALA A 36 4.80 -2.68 14.70
C ALA A 36 4.84 -3.82 13.67
N GLY A 37 3.79 -4.64 13.61
CA GLY A 37 3.64 -5.70 12.60
C GLY A 37 3.55 -5.16 11.17
N MET A 38 2.72 -4.14 10.94
CA MET A 38 2.57 -3.49 9.64
C MET A 38 3.88 -2.84 9.17
N ALA A 39 4.61 -2.17 10.07
CA ALA A 39 5.90 -1.57 9.76
C ALA A 39 6.97 -2.60 9.37
N ARG A 40 6.94 -3.79 9.98
CA ARG A 40 7.86 -4.89 9.65
C ARG A 40 7.55 -5.55 8.30
N GLY A 41 6.28 -5.60 7.92
CA GLY A 41 5.82 -6.05 6.59
C GLY A 41 6.08 -5.03 5.48
N ALA A 42 6.17 -3.75 5.83
CA ALA A 42 6.72 -2.70 4.96
C ALA A 42 8.25 -2.81 4.88
N ARG A 43 8.77 -3.99 4.53
CA ARG A 43 10.10 -4.06 3.90
C ARG A 43 10.04 -3.08 2.76
N ALA A 44 10.92 -2.07 2.75
CA ALA A 44 10.93 -1.00 1.76
C ALA A 44 10.71 -1.62 0.37
N THR A 45 9.44 -1.63 -0.07
CA THR A 45 9.12 -2.04 -1.40
C THR A 45 9.87 -1.02 -2.20
N LYS A 46 10.78 -1.46 -3.09
CA LYS A 46 11.53 -0.53 -3.92
C LYS A 46 10.49 0.45 -4.45
N ARG A 47 10.62 1.73 -4.08
CA ARG A 47 9.66 2.76 -4.52
C ARG A 47 9.50 2.55 -6.00
N PHE A 48 8.26 2.41 -6.47
CA PHE A 48 8.01 2.20 -7.88
C PHE A 48 8.79 3.25 -8.66
N GLN A 49 9.76 2.79 -9.45
CA GLN A 49 10.51 3.62 -10.37
C GLN A 49 9.94 3.31 -11.74
N GLN A 50 9.18 4.25 -12.30
CA GLN A 50 8.70 4.12 -13.67
C GLN A 50 9.92 4.06 -14.58
N ARG A 51 10.15 2.90 -15.19
CA ARG A 51 11.20 2.74 -16.21
C ARG A 51 10.63 3.26 -17.52
N THR A 52 10.86 4.53 -17.81
CA THR A 52 10.55 5.09 -19.12
C THR A 52 11.63 4.69 -20.11
N VAL A 53 11.24 4.43 -21.35
CA VAL A 53 12.14 4.21 -22.48
C VAL A 53 11.68 5.13 -23.61
N ARG A 54 12.62 5.63 -24.42
CA ARG A 54 12.26 6.36 -25.64
C ARG A 54 11.68 5.36 -26.62
N VAL A 55 10.35 5.32 -26.72
CA VAL A 55 9.61 4.50 -27.70
C VAL A 55 9.60 5.12 -29.10
N GLY A 56 10.11 6.35 -29.26
CA GLY A 56 9.91 7.12 -30.48
C GLY A 56 8.45 7.56 -30.65
N LEU A 57 8.19 8.35 -31.69
CA LEU A 57 6.82 8.57 -32.16
C LEU A 57 6.36 7.27 -32.83
N LYS A 58 5.35 6.62 -32.23
CA LYS A 58 4.72 5.42 -32.81
C LYS A 58 3.76 5.74 -33.97
N LEU A 59 3.46 7.03 -34.13
CA LEU A 59 2.54 7.59 -35.09
C LEU A 59 3.24 8.76 -35.76
N ASP A 60 3.13 8.90 -37.07
CA ASP A 60 3.65 10.09 -37.73
C ASP A 60 2.78 11.30 -37.35
N ALA A 61 3.33 12.22 -36.57
CA ALA A 61 2.64 13.44 -36.16
C ALA A 61 2.77 14.58 -37.18
N THR A 62 3.47 14.36 -38.29
CA THR A 62 3.58 15.34 -39.38
C THR A 62 2.29 15.36 -40.21
N ASN A 63 1.61 14.21 -40.34
CA ASN A 63 0.27 14.12 -40.91
C ASN A 63 -0.77 13.94 -39.79
N VAL A 64 -1.30 15.06 -39.32
CA VAL A 64 -2.26 15.10 -38.21
C VAL A 64 -3.58 14.42 -38.55
N ALA A 65 -4.01 14.42 -39.82
CA ALA A 65 -5.30 13.84 -40.22
C ALA A 65 -5.31 12.31 -40.06
N ASP A 66 -4.35 11.64 -40.70
CA ASP A 66 -4.19 10.18 -40.62
C ASP A 66 -3.90 9.72 -39.18
N ALA A 67 -3.18 10.55 -38.42
CA ALA A 67 -2.90 10.29 -37.02
C ALA A 67 -4.19 10.25 -36.16
N LEU A 68 -5.13 11.16 -36.41
CA LEU A 68 -6.40 11.20 -35.69
C LEU A 68 -7.34 10.07 -36.12
N GLU A 69 -7.42 9.76 -37.41
CA GLU A 69 -8.26 8.67 -37.92
C GLU A 69 -7.86 7.29 -37.36
N LEU A 70 -6.55 7.05 -37.19
CA LEU A 70 -6.04 5.84 -36.54
C LEU A 70 -6.45 5.76 -35.06
N LEU A 71 -6.46 6.89 -34.35
CA LEU A 71 -6.86 6.95 -32.94
C LEU A 71 -8.37 6.74 -32.76
N ASP A 72 -9.20 7.26 -33.68
CA ASP A 72 -10.64 7.05 -33.66
C ASP A 72 -11.02 5.58 -33.93
N THR A 73 -10.21 4.87 -34.72
CA THR A 73 -10.43 3.45 -35.04
C THR A 73 -10.09 2.51 -33.87
N ASP A 74 -9.12 2.88 -33.00
CA ASP A 74 -8.71 2.08 -31.83
C ASP A 74 -9.69 2.21 -30.64
N GLN A 75 -10.66 3.12 -30.70
CA GLN A 75 -11.69 3.35 -29.67
C GLN A 75 -13.00 2.57 -29.92
N ALA A 76 -13.06 1.69 -30.93
CA ALA A 76 -14.23 0.88 -31.31
C ALA A 76 -14.10 -0.59 -30.86
#